data_AF-A0AAW5RP87-F1
#
_entry.id   AF-A0AAW5RP87-F1
#
_cell.length_a   1.000
_cell.length_b   1.000
_cell.length_c   1.000
_cell.angle_alpha   90.00
_cell.angle_beta   90.00
_cell.angle_gamma   90.00
#
_symmetry.space_group_name_H-M   'P 1'
#
loop_
_entity.id
_entity.type
_entity.pdbx_description
1 polymer ?
#
loop_
_entity_poly.entity_id
_entity_poly.type
_entity_poly.pdbx_seq_one_letter_code
_entity_poly.pdbx_strand_id
1 'polypeptide(L)' 'NVKNSLRGSCHKLGAKHLPRHLAEYCFRFNHRFDLKSMLVELGHAVMASPPMPYRLLKLAEGHG' A
#
# COMPACT_ATOMS: atom_id res chain seq x y z
N ASN A 1 13.34 12.77 1.71
CA ASN A 1 12.89 13.12 0.35
C ASN A 1 11.88 12.06 -0.12
N VAL A 2 10.58 12.34 0.03
CA VAL A 2 9.47 11.43 -0.30
C VAL A 2 9.46 11.03 -1.78
N LYS A 3 9.76 11.98 -2.67
CA LYS A 3 9.86 11.73 -4.13
C LYS A 3 10.90 10.67 -4.47
N ASN A 4 12.07 10.69 -3.84
CA ASN A 4 13.13 9.71 -4.13
C ASN A 4 12.77 8.29 -3.64
N SER A 5 12.09 8.19 -2.50
CA SER A 5 11.66 6.92 -1.91
C SER A 5 10.54 6.24 -2.73
N LEU A 6 9.60 7.03 -3.26
CA LEU A 6 8.59 6.57 -4.20
C LEU A 6 9.21 6.09 -5.52
N ARG A 7 10.16 6.86 -6.07
CA ARG A 7 10.83 6.53 -7.34
C ARG A 7 11.69 5.26 -7.25
N GLY A 8 12.26 4.97 -6.08
CA GLY A 8 13.04 3.74 -5.84
C GLY A 8 12.20 2.49 -5.61
N SER A 9 10.96 2.63 -5.12
CA SER A 9 10.09 1.48 -4.80
C SER A 9 9.07 1.18 -5.91
N CYS A 10 8.62 2.20 -6.64
CA CYS A 10 7.62 2.08 -7.71
C CYS A 10 8.26 2.44 -9.05
N HIS A 11 8.56 1.42 -9.86
CA HIS A 11 9.20 1.60 -11.17
C HIS A 11 8.28 2.27 -12.21
N LYS A 12 6.95 2.09 -12.08
CA LYS A 12 5.93 2.75 -12.91
C LYS A 12 4.80 3.25 -12.03
N LEU A 13 4.68 4.57 -11.87
CA LEU A 13 3.53 5.21 -11.25
C LEU A 13 2.49 5.51 -12.34
N GLY A 14 1.63 4.54 -12.63
CA GLY A 14 0.48 4.76 -13.51
C GLY A 14 -0.72 5.30 -12.73
N ALA A 15 -1.49 6.23 -13.30
CA ALA A 15 -2.68 6.82 -12.67
C ALA A 15 -3.65 5.75 -12.13
N LYS A 16 -3.84 4.67 -12.89
CA LYS A 16 -4.68 3.51 -12.52
C LYS A 16 -4.29 2.82 -11.21
N HIS A 17 -3.00 2.83 -10.86
CA HIS A 17 -2.49 2.14 -9.67
C HIS A 17 -1.95 3.11 -8.61
N LEU A 18 -2.10 4.42 -8.86
CA LEU A 18 -1.58 5.45 -7.99
C LEU A 18 -2.14 5.37 -6.55
N PRO A 19 -3.45 5.13 -6.33
CA PRO A 19 -3.98 4.96 -4.97
C PRO A 19 -3.32 3.79 -4.22
N ARG A 20 -3.04 2.68 -4.92
CA ARG A 20 -2.39 1.51 -4.32
C ARG A 20 -0.94 1.78 -3.97
N HIS A 21 -0.19 2.41 -4.88
CA HIS A 21 1.21 2.74 -4.64
C HIS A 21 1.36 3.74 -3.49
N LEU A 22 0.44 4.70 -3.35
CA LEU A 22 0.41 5.61 -2.21
C LEU A 22 0.07 4.89 -0.91
N ALA A 23 -0.90 3.99 -0.91
CA ALA A 23 -1.24 3.21 0.29
C ALA A 23 -0.06 2.34 0.76
N GLU A 24 0.61 1.62 -0.16
CA GLU A 24 1.81 0.83 0.16
C GLU A 24 2.93 1.73 0.70
N TYR A 25 3.13 2.88 0.09
CA TYR A 25 4.14 3.84 0.54
C TYR A 25 3.86 4.31 1.97
N CYS A 26 2.65 4.77 2.26
CA CYS A 26 2.26 5.25 3.57
C CYS A 26 2.45 4.16 4.63
N PHE A 27 2.04 2.92 4.33
CA PHE A 27 2.23 1.78 5.21
C PHE A 27 3.72 1.56 5.54
N ARG A 28 4.56 1.42 4.52
CA ARG A 28 6.02 1.21 4.71
C ARG A 28 6.70 2.38 5.40
N PHE A 29 6.26 3.61 5.13
CA PHE A 29 6.81 4.81 5.74
C PHE A 29 6.49 4.88 7.24
N ASN A 30 5.26 4.53 7.62
CA ASN A 30 4.82 4.50 9.02
C ASN A 30 5.58 3.43 9.83
N HIS A 31 5.91 2.29 9.22
CA HIS A 31 6.70 1.21 9.86
C HIS A 31 8.21 1.28 9.60
N ARG A 32 8.75 2.39 9.08
CA ARG A 32 10.15 2.43 8.60
C ARG A 32 11.22 2.17 9.67
N PHE A 33 10.86 2.36 10.94
CA PHE A 33 11.78 2.22 12.07
C PHE A 33 11.66 0.86 12.77
N ASP A 34 10.59 0.12 12.50
CA ASP A 34 10.35 -1.20 13.09
C ASP A 34 9.79 -2.14 12.04
N LEU A 35 10.70 -2.80 11.31
CA LEU A 35 10.34 -3.76 10.27
C LEU A 35 9.69 -5.02 10.85
N LYS A 36 9.95 -5.35 12.12
CA LYS A 36 9.43 -6.58 12.74
C LYS A 36 7.94 -6.48 13.02
N SER A 37 7.44 -5.30 13.42
CA SER A 37 6.01 -5.06 13.63
C SER A 37 5.21 -5.03 12.33
N MET A 38 5.85 -4.77 11.19
CA MET A 38 5.17 -4.62 9.90
C MET A 38 4.30 -5.84 9.51
N LEU A 39 4.75 -7.07 9.81
CA LEU A 39 3.96 -8.28 9.55
C LEU A 39 2.77 -8.42 10.50
N VAL A 40 2.95 -8.04 11.77
CA VAL A 40 1.90 -8.11 12.78
C VAL A 40 0.79 -7.12 12.46
N GLU A 41 1.16 -5.89 12.11
CA GLU A 41 0.22 -4.85 11.69
C GLU A 41 -0.50 -5.20 10.39
N LEU A 42 0.21 -5.81 9.43
CA LEU A 42 -0.44 -6.35 8.24
C LEU A 42 -1.46 -7.44 8.61
N GLY A 43 -1.10 -8.34 9.53
CA GLY A 43 -2.02 -9.36 10.06
C GLY A 43 -3.26 -8.75 10.70
N HIS A 44 -3.09 -7.73 11.54
CA HIS A 44 -4.21 -6.99 12.13
C HIS A 44 -5.10 -6.33 11.08
N ALA A 45 -4.52 -5.70 10.06
CA ALA A 45 -5.26 -5.08 8.97
C ALA A 45 -6.06 -6.13 8.16
N VAL A 46 -5.48 -7.31 7.90
CA VAL A 46 -6.16 -8.41 7.20
C VAL A 46 -7.30 -8.97 8.05
N MET A 47 -7.13 -9.12 9.36
CA MET A 47 -8.20 -9.60 10.26
C MET A 47 -9.33 -8.58 10.43
N ALA A 48 -9.01 -7.28 10.42
CA ALA A 48 -10.01 -6.21 10.52
C ALA A 48 -10.77 -5.96 9.22
N SER A 49 -10.19 -6.34 8.07
CA SER A 49 -10.80 -6.17 6.76
C SER A 49 -11.67 -7.37 6.39
N PRO A 50 -12.85 -7.16 5.79
CA PRO A 50 -13.60 -8.27 5.20
C PRO A 50 -12.78 -8.91 4.06
N PRO A 51 -13.05 -10.18 3.70
CA PRO A 51 -12.37 -10.82 2.59
C PRO A 51 -12.56 -9.99 1.31
N MET A 52 -11.45 -9.58 0.69
CA MET A 52 -11.43 -8.75 -0.52
C MET A 52 -10.87 -9.55 -1.71
N PRO A 53 -11.73 -10.31 -2.44
CA PRO A 53 -11.35 -10.96 -3.69
C PRO A 53 -10.75 -9.98 -4.69
N TYR A 54 -9.91 -10.48 -5.60
CA TYR A 54 -9.23 -9.66 -6.60
C TYR A 54 -10.16 -8.74 -7.42
N ARG A 55 -11.40 -9.17 -7.67
CA ARG A 55 -12.42 -8.34 -8.34
C ARG A 55 -12.76 -7.08 -7.53
N LEU A 56 -12.84 -7.17 -6.21
CA LEU A 56 -13.13 -6.04 -5.30
C LEU A 56 -11.89 -5.19 -5.04
N LEU A 57 -10.68 -5.77 -5.08
CA LEU A 57 -9.43 -5.00 -4.94
C LEU A 57 -9.21 -3.97 -6.06
N LYS A 58 -9.89 -4.13 -7.20
CA LYS A 58 -9.91 -3.14 -8.29
C LYS A 58 -10.76 -1.90 -7.96
N LEU A 59 -11.65 -1.95 -6.96
CA LEU A 59 -12.41 -0.78 -6.52
C LEU A 59 -11.50 0.34 -6.02
N ALA A 60 -10.36 -0.03 -5.42
CA ALA A 60 -9.31 0.92 -5.02
C ALA A 60 -8.61 1.61 -6.21
N GLU A 61 -8.77 1.10 -7.44
CA GLU A 61 -8.25 1.70 -8.68
C GLU A 61 -9.29 2.55 -9.41
N GLY A 62 -10.57 2.42 -9.06
CA GLY A 62 -11.71 2.90 -9.87
C GLY A 62 -12.14 4.35 -9.66
N HIS A 63 -11.34 5.17 -8.97
CA HIS A 63 -11.69 6.56 -8.65
C HIS A 63 -10.57 7.49 -9.12
N GLY A 64 -10.48 7.66 -10.45
CA GLY A 64 -9.63 8.65 -11.12
C GLY A 64 -10.45 9.39 -12.14
#